data_AF-A0A2E4IAJ2-F1
#
_entry.id   AF-A0A2E4IAJ2-F1
#
_cell.length_a   1.000
_cell.length_b   1.000
_cell.length_c   1.000
_cell.angle_alpha   90.00
_cell.angle_beta   90.00
_cell.angle_gamma   90.00
#
_symmetry.space_group_name_H-M   'P 1'
#
loop_
_entity.id
_entity.type
_entity.pdbx_description
1 polymer ?
#
loop_
_entity_poly.entity_id
_entity_poly.type
_entity_poly.pdbx_seq_one_letter_code
_entity_poly.pdbx_strand_id
1 'polypeptide(L)'
;MSNFSYKDGSGVTTEVPVMYGDITRQVGHILRDNSENKIPSAPRMAVYITGLEMDTARLSDASYVNKLNIRERAYDSDGNEYLNTEGKNYTVERLMPTPYTLSVNVDLWTTNTDQKLQLMEQILMLFNPSLEIQTTDNYVDWTSLSVVNLDTIGFSSRSIPVGTETEIDVATLGFKTPIYISPPTKVKRLGVVTSIVQSIYDESRGTIELEQSKPELTAHADTAVPSADIRTTVGITPTGEISRTNRNAGAIKDNTTNVILNTFKDYGLLVLGNSAKLIKRGVVGGVQWDAYVKAFPEIFEAGITEIRLKRKDLTTEIVGTVAINTANPNELIVNWDADTLPSDTVFTGPSGDSNKIHYIIDPQKTSPATLKTAGYRFLLLDNSIGDTINTDGADDWKNNDNTDFIASANDIVEWSGTAWQVVFDASTYTDTAYTTNLNTGVQYKWDSGEWILSFEGEYPNGTWRLKF
;
A
#
# COMPACT_ATOMS: atom_id res chain seq x y z
N MET A 1 42.83 -4.35 -16.39
CA MET A 1 44.05 -4.38 -17.21
C MET A 1 44.37 -2.96 -17.66
N SER A 2 44.90 -2.12 -16.79
CA SER A 2 45.32 -0.72 -17.05
C SER A 2 46.40 -0.34 -16.04
N ASN A 3 47.20 0.70 -16.31
CA ASN A 3 48.28 1.18 -15.42
C ASN A 3 49.49 0.24 -15.27
N PHE A 4 49.71 -0.68 -16.21
CA PHE A 4 50.95 -1.46 -16.25
C PHE A 4 52.05 -0.64 -16.91
N SER A 5 53.23 -0.63 -16.29
CA SER A 5 54.38 0.15 -16.77
C SER A 5 55.58 -0.75 -17.06
N TYR A 6 56.43 -0.33 -18.00
CA TYR A 6 57.74 -0.94 -18.20
C TYR A 6 58.82 0.10 -17.98
N LYS A 7 60.00 -0.36 -17.57
CA LYS A 7 61.20 0.45 -17.41
C LYS A 7 62.08 0.28 -18.65
N ASP A 8 62.40 1.39 -19.31
CA ASP A 8 63.33 1.37 -20.43
C ASP A 8 64.79 1.21 -19.98
N GLY A 9 65.71 1.01 -20.94
CA GLY A 9 67.15 0.88 -20.64
C GLY A 9 67.78 2.15 -20.04
N SER A 10 67.08 3.29 -20.08
CA SER A 10 67.47 4.57 -19.47
C SER A 10 66.89 4.75 -18.06
N GLY A 11 66.09 3.80 -17.59
CA GLY A 11 65.47 3.77 -16.28
C GLY A 11 64.18 4.58 -16.13
N VAL A 12 63.61 5.07 -17.23
CA VAL A 12 62.34 5.81 -17.27
C VAL A 12 61.18 4.80 -17.31
N THR A 13 60.19 4.99 -16.43
CA THR A 13 58.97 4.19 -16.41
C THR A 13 57.93 4.78 -17.36
N THR A 14 57.49 3.97 -18.32
CA THR A 14 56.47 4.36 -19.30
C THR A 14 55.26 3.44 -19.16
N GLU A 15 54.06 4.02 -19.12
CA GLU A 15 52.80 3.29 -19.06
C GLU A 15 52.44 2.69 -20.42
N VAL A 16 52.00 1.43 -20.42
CA VAL A 16 51.61 0.72 -21.65
C VAL A 16 50.15 1.01 -21.97
N PRO A 17 49.84 1.57 -23.15
CA PRO A 17 48.47 1.83 -23.54
C PRO A 17 47.71 0.52 -23.79
N VAL A 18 46.46 0.48 -23.32
CA VAL A 18 45.54 -0.65 -23.46
C VAL A 18 44.39 -0.26 -24.36
N MET A 19 44.10 -1.09 -25.36
CA MET A 19 42.99 -0.86 -26.30
C MET A 19 42.00 -2.03 -26.25
N TYR A 20 40.71 -1.74 -26.48
CA TYR A 20 39.68 -2.76 -26.63
C TYR A 20 39.41 -3.04 -28.12
N GLY A 21 39.57 -4.29 -28.54
CA GLY A 21 39.36 -4.75 -29.91
C GLY A 21 40.47 -5.66 -30.42
N ASP A 22 40.14 -6.49 -31.41
CA ASP A 22 41.12 -7.34 -32.09
C ASP A 22 42.09 -6.45 -32.89
N ILE A 23 43.36 -6.57 -32.52
CA ILE A 23 44.44 -5.76 -33.05
C ILE A 23 44.72 -6.08 -34.53
N THR A 24 44.33 -7.24 -35.07
CA THR A 24 44.52 -7.59 -36.50
C THR A 24 43.91 -6.56 -37.46
N ARG A 25 42.79 -5.93 -37.09
CA ARG A 25 42.14 -4.86 -37.86
C ARG A 25 42.86 -3.51 -37.76
N GLN A 26 43.50 -3.21 -36.63
CA GLN A 26 44.29 -1.99 -36.45
C GLN A 26 45.72 -2.15 -36.97
N VAL A 27 46.25 -3.37 -36.99
CA VAL A 27 47.58 -3.74 -37.51
C VAL A 27 47.68 -3.56 -39.01
N GLY A 28 46.59 -3.79 -39.76
CA GLY A 28 46.54 -3.41 -41.17
C GLY A 28 46.72 -1.91 -41.41
N HIS A 29 46.38 -1.05 -40.44
CA HIS A 29 46.64 0.39 -40.49
C HIS A 29 48.03 0.75 -39.98
N ILE A 30 48.49 0.12 -38.90
CA ILE A 30 49.82 0.37 -38.30
C ILE A 30 50.95 -0.14 -39.21
N LEU A 31 50.82 -1.33 -39.82
CA LEU A 31 51.79 -1.84 -40.80
C LEU A 31 51.82 -1.00 -42.08
N ARG A 32 50.70 -0.39 -42.46
CA ARG A 32 50.60 0.47 -43.66
C ARG A 32 51.18 1.87 -43.43
N ASP A 33 51.19 2.34 -42.18
CA ASP A 33 51.88 3.56 -41.73
C ASP A 33 53.32 3.32 -41.25
N ASN A 34 53.79 2.06 -41.24
CA ASN A 34 55.14 1.69 -40.84
C ASN A 34 56.09 1.77 -42.05
N SER A 35 56.53 2.99 -42.38
CA SER A 35 57.68 3.16 -43.28
C SER A 35 58.97 2.89 -42.50
N GLU A 36 60.06 2.58 -43.23
CA GLU A 36 61.39 2.26 -42.68
C GLU A 36 61.95 3.32 -41.70
N ASN A 37 61.38 4.54 -41.70
CA ASN A 37 61.77 5.65 -40.82
C ASN A 37 60.90 5.85 -39.57
N LYS A 38 59.86 5.03 -39.33
CA LYS A 38 58.97 5.18 -38.16
C LYS A 38 59.20 4.06 -37.16
N ILE A 39 59.52 4.42 -35.92
CA ILE A 39 59.72 3.45 -34.84
C ILE A 39 58.38 2.73 -34.57
N PRO A 40 58.36 1.38 -34.49
CA PRO A 40 57.15 0.62 -34.22
C PRO A 40 56.55 1.03 -32.87
N SER A 41 55.24 1.23 -32.85
CA SER A 41 54.54 1.83 -31.71
C SER A 41 54.31 0.90 -30.50
N ALA A 42 55.12 -0.14 -30.35
CA ALA A 42 55.09 -1.09 -29.23
C ALA A 42 56.01 -0.61 -28.08
N PRO A 43 55.70 -0.89 -26.81
CA PRO A 43 54.75 -1.89 -26.34
C PRO A 43 53.28 -1.41 -26.24
N ARG A 44 52.33 -2.33 -26.46
CA ARG A 44 50.87 -2.11 -26.33
C ARG A 44 50.16 -3.37 -25.85
N MET A 45 48.98 -3.21 -25.25
CA MET A 45 48.09 -4.33 -24.92
C MET A 45 46.75 -4.17 -25.65
N ALA A 46 46.21 -5.28 -26.16
CA ALA A 46 44.85 -5.33 -26.67
C ALA A 46 44.03 -6.38 -25.95
N VAL A 47 42.82 -6.00 -25.58
CA VAL A 47 41.84 -6.87 -24.92
C VAL A 47 40.67 -7.07 -25.87
N TYR A 48 40.30 -8.31 -26.14
CA TYR A 48 39.14 -8.63 -26.98
C TYR A 48 38.45 -9.91 -26.53
N ILE A 49 37.15 -9.96 -26.78
CA ILE A 49 36.33 -11.15 -26.50
C ILE A 49 36.59 -12.17 -27.61
N THR A 50 36.94 -13.39 -27.23
CA THR A 50 37.17 -14.51 -28.16
C THR A 50 35.97 -15.43 -28.27
N GLY A 51 35.21 -15.56 -27.19
CA GLY A 51 34.05 -16.44 -27.15
C GLY A 51 33.08 -16.07 -26.05
N LEU A 52 31.82 -16.37 -26.29
CA LEU A 52 30.75 -16.31 -25.31
C LEU A 52 29.94 -17.60 -25.45
N GLU A 53 30.09 -18.48 -24.47
CA GLU A 53 29.45 -19.80 -24.48
C GLU A 53 28.48 -19.92 -23.31
N MET A 54 27.36 -20.61 -23.52
CA MET A 54 26.41 -20.87 -22.46
C MET A 54 26.97 -21.94 -21.53
N ASP A 55 26.98 -21.67 -20.22
CA ASP A 55 27.49 -22.63 -19.25
C ASP A 55 26.39 -23.59 -18.78
N THR A 56 26.39 -24.79 -19.36
CA THR A 56 25.39 -25.82 -19.08
C THR A 56 25.53 -26.49 -17.71
N ALA A 57 26.68 -26.34 -17.04
CA ALA A 57 26.87 -26.90 -15.70
C ALA A 57 26.23 -26.03 -14.61
N ARG A 58 26.06 -24.72 -14.87
CA ARG A 58 25.38 -23.76 -13.98
C ARG A 58 23.92 -23.50 -14.36
N LEU A 59 23.45 -24.15 -15.42
CA LEU A 59 22.06 -24.08 -15.86
C LEU A 59 21.16 -24.72 -14.81
N SER A 60 20.18 -23.96 -14.33
CA SER A 60 19.04 -24.52 -13.62
C SER A 60 17.75 -24.07 -14.29
N ASP A 61 16.60 -24.50 -13.74
CA ASP A 61 15.28 -24.23 -14.30
C ASP A 61 15.08 -22.72 -14.57
N ALA A 62 14.85 -22.39 -15.84
CA ALA A 62 14.65 -21.02 -16.32
C ALA A 62 13.37 -20.37 -15.78
N SER A 63 12.43 -21.16 -15.26
CA SER A 63 11.20 -20.68 -14.63
C SER A 63 11.34 -20.43 -13.12
N TYR A 64 12.49 -20.74 -12.53
CA TYR A 64 12.72 -20.58 -11.11
C TYR A 64 12.74 -19.11 -10.70
N VAL A 65 11.73 -18.71 -9.92
CA VAL A 65 11.63 -17.39 -9.29
C VAL A 65 12.05 -17.51 -7.83
N ASN A 66 13.18 -16.89 -7.49
CA ASN A 66 13.61 -16.80 -6.10
C ASN A 66 12.96 -15.57 -5.45
N LYS A 67 12.22 -15.77 -4.34
CA LYS A 67 11.60 -14.70 -3.57
C LYS A 67 12.43 -14.44 -2.32
N LEU A 68 12.98 -13.24 -2.19
CA LEU A 68 13.70 -12.82 -0.99
C LEU A 68 12.86 -11.79 -0.23
N ASN A 69 12.59 -12.07 1.04
CA ASN A 69 11.92 -11.12 1.94
C ASN A 69 12.98 -10.31 2.68
N ILE A 70 12.97 -9.00 2.47
CA ILE A 70 13.90 -8.05 3.08
C ILE A 70 13.08 -7.10 3.95
N ARG A 71 13.58 -6.86 5.16
CA ARG A 71 13.05 -5.82 6.06
C ARG A 71 14.06 -4.70 6.12
N GLU A 72 13.67 -3.48 5.73
CA GLU A 72 14.52 -2.31 5.94
C GLU A 72 14.42 -1.84 7.39
N ARG A 73 15.45 -1.13 7.86
CA ARG A 73 15.38 -0.35 9.09
C ARG A 73 14.76 1.01 8.78
N ALA A 74 13.88 1.50 9.63
CA ALA A 74 13.26 2.81 9.43
C ALA A 74 14.36 3.89 9.31
N TYR A 75 14.33 4.66 8.23
CA TYR A 75 15.28 5.76 7.99
C TYR A 75 14.65 7.06 8.48
N ASP A 76 15.34 7.73 9.40
CA ASP A 76 14.98 9.07 9.85
C ASP A 76 15.61 10.10 8.91
N SER A 77 14.78 10.82 8.15
CA SER A 77 15.22 11.86 7.22
C SER A 77 15.79 13.10 7.91
N ASP A 78 15.45 13.32 9.17
CA ASP A 78 15.88 14.50 9.93
C ASP A 78 17.21 14.21 10.65
N GLY A 79 17.40 12.99 11.14
CA GLY A 79 18.65 12.51 11.75
C GLY A 79 19.69 11.98 10.78
N ASN A 80 19.31 11.63 9.54
CA ASN A 80 20.12 10.84 8.60
C ASN A 80 20.63 9.51 9.18
N GLU A 81 19.82 8.88 10.03
CA GLU A 81 20.19 7.64 10.74
C GLU A 81 19.16 6.54 10.52
N TYR A 82 19.63 5.29 10.55
CA TYR A 82 18.77 4.11 10.54
C TYR A 82 18.36 3.73 11.96
N LEU A 83 17.09 3.89 12.29
CA LEU A 83 16.53 3.54 13.60
C LEU A 83 16.54 2.02 13.82
N ASN A 84 16.50 1.59 15.09
CA ASN A 84 16.34 0.16 15.46
C ASN A 84 14.90 -0.34 15.31
N THR A 85 14.01 0.48 14.74
CA THR A 85 12.62 0.14 14.46
C THR A 85 12.47 -0.46 13.06
N GLU A 86 11.53 -1.40 12.91
CA GLU A 86 11.23 -2.01 11.61
C GLU A 86 10.70 -0.94 10.64
N GLY A 87 11.33 -0.80 9.47
CA GLY A 87 10.88 0.05 8.38
C GLY A 87 10.00 -0.70 7.39
N LYS A 88 9.97 -0.27 6.13
CA LYS A 88 9.20 -0.94 5.08
C LYS A 88 9.74 -2.35 4.80
N ASN A 89 8.81 -3.27 4.60
CA ASN A 89 9.10 -4.64 4.19
C ASN A 89 8.93 -4.76 2.68
N TYR A 90 9.91 -5.38 2.01
CA TYR A 90 9.84 -5.64 0.58
C TYR A 90 10.10 -7.11 0.29
N THR A 91 9.27 -7.68 -0.57
CA THR A 91 9.59 -8.93 -1.25
C THR A 91 10.15 -8.59 -2.61
N VAL A 92 11.42 -8.95 -2.84
CA VAL A 92 12.05 -8.81 -4.15
C VAL A 92 11.91 -10.14 -4.88
N GLU A 93 11.16 -10.13 -5.97
CA GLU A 93 11.13 -11.23 -6.92
C GLU A 93 12.24 -11.01 -7.95
N ARG A 94 13.18 -11.95 -8.01
CA ARG A 94 14.27 -11.96 -8.99
C ARG A 94 14.13 -13.14 -9.93
N LEU A 95 14.29 -12.88 -11.22
CA LEU A 95 14.42 -13.93 -12.24
C LEU A 95 15.85 -14.44 -12.21
N MET A 96 16.02 -15.75 -12.29
CA MET A 96 17.34 -16.33 -12.35
C MET A 96 18.06 -15.89 -13.64
N PRO A 97 19.26 -15.30 -13.56
CA PRO A 97 20.04 -14.95 -14.74
C PRO A 97 20.50 -16.21 -15.50
N THR A 98 20.66 -16.07 -16.81
CA THR A 98 21.26 -17.11 -17.63
C THR A 98 22.79 -17.10 -17.49
N PRO A 99 23.43 -18.24 -17.13
CA PRO A 99 24.88 -18.31 -16.95
C PRO A 99 25.61 -18.43 -18.30
N TYR A 100 26.66 -17.65 -18.47
CA TYR A 100 27.58 -17.71 -19.60
C TYR A 100 29.03 -17.82 -19.10
N THR A 101 29.89 -18.34 -19.94
CA THR A 101 31.35 -18.28 -19.78
C THR A 101 31.89 -17.34 -20.86
N LEU A 102 32.44 -16.22 -20.42
CA LEU A 102 33.09 -15.24 -21.27
C LEU A 102 34.57 -15.58 -21.38
N SER A 103 35.03 -15.77 -22.62
CA SER A 103 36.45 -15.96 -22.93
C SER A 103 37.01 -14.65 -23.49
N VAL A 104 38.08 -14.15 -22.88
CA VAL A 104 38.74 -12.89 -23.24
C VAL A 104 40.23 -13.15 -23.43
N ASN A 105 40.78 -12.68 -24.55
CA ASN A 105 42.22 -12.69 -24.75
C ASN A 105 42.80 -11.30 -24.53
N VAL A 106 44.01 -11.29 -23.97
CA VAL A 106 44.87 -10.11 -23.88
C VAL A 106 46.15 -10.38 -24.64
N ASP A 107 46.37 -9.64 -25.71
CA ASP A 107 47.59 -9.71 -26.52
C ASP A 107 48.55 -8.60 -26.11
N LEU A 108 49.74 -9.00 -25.65
CA LEU A 108 50.84 -8.11 -25.30
C LEU A 108 51.82 -8.02 -26.47
N TRP A 109 51.94 -6.84 -27.04
CA TRP A 109 52.83 -6.55 -28.16
C TRP A 109 54.08 -5.88 -27.63
N THR A 110 55.24 -6.46 -27.86
CA THR A 110 56.51 -5.99 -27.31
C THR A 110 57.63 -6.03 -28.34
N THR A 111 58.59 -5.12 -28.24
CA THR A 111 59.77 -5.07 -29.13
C THR A 111 60.95 -5.83 -28.54
N ASN A 112 60.98 -6.06 -27.22
CA ASN A 112 62.03 -6.77 -26.52
C ASN A 112 61.45 -7.74 -25.47
N THR A 113 62.12 -8.89 -25.31
CA THR A 113 61.82 -9.89 -24.28
C THR A 113 61.81 -9.30 -22.87
N ASP A 114 62.68 -8.34 -22.57
CA ASP A 114 62.73 -7.71 -21.24
C ASP A 114 61.44 -6.95 -20.90
N GLN A 115 60.93 -6.15 -21.86
CA GLN A 115 59.63 -5.47 -21.70
C GLN A 115 58.49 -6.47 -21.51
N LYS A 116 58.53 -7.59 -22.24
CA LYS A 116 57.55 -8.67 -22.13
C LYS A 116 57.54 -9.30 -20.74
N LEU A 117 58.71 -9.64 -20.20
CA LEU A 117 58.83 -10.21 -18.86
C LEU A 117 58.38 -9.23 -17.79
N GLN A 118 58.80 -7.97 -17.85
CA GLN A 118 58.37 -6.94 -16.89
C GLN A 118 56.84 -6.78 -16.82
N LEU A 119 56.16 -6.81 -17.98
CA LEU A 119 54.69 -6.72 -18.04
C LEU A 119 54.00 -8.02 -17.61
N MET A 120 54.53 -9.17 -18.03
CA MET A 120 53.98 -10.47 -17.65
C MET A 120 54.11 -10.73 -16.15
N GLU A 121 55.22 -10.39 -15.51
CA GLU A 121 55.40 -10.56 -14.06
C GLU A 121 54.36 -9.78 -13.25
N GLN A 122 54.09 -8.52 -13.63
CA GLN A 122 53.06 -7.70 -12.98
C GLN A 122 51.66 -8.29 -13.10
N ILE A 123 51.33 -8.91 -14.25
CA ILE A 123 50.01 -9.51 -14.48
C ILE A 123 49.92 -10.86 -13.76
N LEU A 124 50.92 -11.74 -13.92
CA LEU A 124 50.88 -13.11 -13.42
C LEU A 124 50.85 -13.17 -11.89
N MET A 125 51.45 -12.21 -11.18
CA MET A 125 51.37 -12.15 -9.71
C MET A 125 49.95 -11.90 -9.17
N LEU A 126 49.05 -11.33 -9.97
CA LEU A 126 47.67 -11.06 -9.56
C LEU A 126 46.78 -12.30 -9.64
N PHE A 127 47.19 -13.33 -10.39
CA PHE A 127 46.40 -14.53 -10.61
C PHE A 127 47.05 -15.73 -9.93
N ASN A 128 46.34 -16.30 -8.97
CA ASN A 128 46.69 -17.58 -8.38
C ASN A 128 45.50 -18.55 -8.45
N PRO A 129 45.48 -19.46 -9.41
CA PRO A 129 45.03 -19.31 -10.81
C PRO A 129 43.77 -18.43 -11.07
N SER A 130 43.08 -17.94 -10.04
CA SER A 130 41.86 -17.15 -10.14
C SER A 130 41.96 -15.82 -9.39
N LEU A 131 41.19 -14.82 -9.83
CA LEU A 131 41.02 -13.54 -9.17
C LEU A 131 39.52 -13.29 -8.95
N GLU A 132 39.11 -13.05 -7.71
CA GLU A 132 37.71 -12.73 -7.40
C GLU A 132 37.49 -11.21 -7.43
N ILE A 133 36.45 -10.78 -8.14
CA ILE A 133 36.07 -9.37 -8.26
C ILE A 133 34.63 -9.23 -7.79
N GLN A 134 34.44 -8.35 -6.81
CA GLN A 134 33.12 -7.93 -6.37
C GLN A 134 32.74 -6.65 -7.11
N THR A 135 31.66 -6.68 -7.90
CA THR A 135 31.22 -5.55 -8.73
C THR A 135 30.22 -4.64 -8.02
N THR A 136 29.47 -5.15 -7.05
CA THR A 136 28.49 -4.40 -6.26
C THR A 136 28.39 -4.92 -4.83
N ASP A 137 28.07 -4.02 -3.90
CA ASP A 137 27.75 -4.36 -2.49
C ASP A 137 26.28 -4.76 -2.29
N ASN A 138 25.50 -4.82 -3.38
CA ASN A 138 24.11 -5.22 -3.30
C ASN A 138 23.97 -6.74 -3.13
N TYR A 139 23.66 -7.17 -1.91
CA TYR A 139 23.42 -8.59 -1.56
C TYR A 139 22.25 -9.24 -2.33
N VAL A 140 21.35 -8.44 -2.89
CA VAL A 140 20.19 -8.96 -3.62
C VAL A 140 20.57 -9.37 -5.05
N ASP A 141 21.70 -8.86 -5.56
CA ASP A 141 22.21 -9.10 -6.91
C ASP A 141 23.07 -10.36 -7.00
N TRP A 142 22.68 -11.27 -7.91
CA TRP A 142 23.39 -12.52 -8.18
C TRP A 142 24.69 -12.32 -8.96
N THR A 143 24.84 -11.17 -9.62
CA THR A 143 26.00 -10.84 -10.47
C THR A 143 27.13 -10.15 -9.70
N SER A 144 26.96 -9.99 -8.38
CA SER A 144 27.86 -9.25 -7.50
C SER A 144 29.26 -9.86 -7.39
N LEU A 145 29.39 -11.19 -7.53
CA LEU A 145 30.67 -11.90 -7.48
C LEU A 145 30.99 -12.49 -8.85
N SER A 146 32.10 -12.07 -9.45
CA SER A 146 32.63 -12.64 -10.68
C SER A 146 34.07 -13.10 -10.45
N VAL A 147 34.40 -14.30 -10.93
CA VAL A 147 35.75 -14.88 -10.79
C VAL A 147 36.43 -14.86 -12.14
N VAL A 148 37.62 -14.30 -12.26
CA VAL A 148 38.41 -14.29 -13.49
C VAL A 148 39.49 -15.35 -13.37
N ASN A 149 39.46 -16.36 -14.24
CA ASN A 149 40.48 -17.42 -14.28
C ASN A 149 41.47 -17.16 -15.41
N LEU A 150 42.76 -17.35 -15.14
CA LEU A 150 43.79 -17.41 -16.17
C LEU A 150 43.88 -18.85 -16.70
N ASP A 151 43.49 -19.05 -17.95
CA ASP A 151 43.30 -20.39 -18.55
C ASP A 151 44.45 -20.80 -19.47
N THR A 152 44.92 -19.89 -20.32
CA THR A 152 45.98 -20.17 -21.30
C THR A 152 47.01 -19.06 -21.35
N ILE A 153 48.29 -19.41 -21.46
CA ILE A 153 49.41 -18.46 -21.62
C ILE A 153 50.20 -18.86 -22.87
N GLY A 154 50.07 -18.10 -23.95
CA GLY A 154 50.91 -18.21 -25.14
C GLY A 154 52.08 -17.23 -25.05
N PHE A 155 53.31 -17.71 -24.84
CA PHE A 155 54.47 -16.84 -24.59
C PHE A 155 54.99 -16.10 -25.85
N SER A 156 54.82 -16.68 -27.04
CA SER A 156 55.24 -16.09 -28.31
C SER A 156 54.48 -16.72 -29.46
N SER A 157 54.03 -15.89 -30.40
CA SER A 157 53.37 -16.34 -31.64
C SER A 157 54.15 -15.93 -32.90
N ARG A 158 55.49 -15.83 -32.81
CA ARG A 158 56.37 -15.54 -33.95
C ARG A 158 56.07 -16.51 -35.10
N SER A 159 55.51 -16.00 -36.17
CA SER A 159 55.37 -16.74 -37.43
C SER A 159 56.39 -16.14 -38.36
N ILE A 160 57.41 -16.90 -38.77
CA ILE A 160 58.55 -16.41 -39.56
C ILE A 160 58.04 -15.95 -40.95
N PRO A 161 58.03 -14.64 -41.28
CA PRO A 161 57.77 -14.17 -42.63
C PRO A 161 59.09 -13.67 -43.21
N VAL A 162 59.51 -14.28 -44.31
CA VAL A 162 60.72 -13.91 -45.04
C VAL A 162 60.55 -12.47 -45.58
N GLY A 163 61.20 -11.46 -44.98
CA GLY A 163 61.35 -10.17 -45.68
C GLY A 163 61.43 -8.84 -44.91
N THR A 164 61.28 -8.73 -43.59
CA THR A 164 61.43 -7.43 -42.88
C THR A 164 62.01 -7.58 -41.47
N GLU A 165 63.18 -6.98 -41.20
CA GLU A 165 64.02 -7.21 -40.01
C GLU A 165 63.58 -6.54 -38.69
N THR A 166 62.29 -6.23 -38.49
CA THR A 166 61.80 -5.81 -37.17
C THR A 166 60.57 -6.62 -36.76
N GLU A 167 60.81 -7.74 -36.07
CA GLU A 167 59.76 -8.64 -35.62
C GLU A 167 59.22 -8.18 -34.25
N ILE A 168 57.93 -7.81 -34.20
CA ILE A 168 57.21 -7.59 -32.95
C ILE A 168 56.86 -8.95 -32.36
N ASP A 169 57.16 -9.17 -31.08
CA ASP A 169 56.79 -10.39 -30.36
C ASP A 169 55.45 -10.19 -29.64
N VAL A 170 54.56 -11.18 -29.77
CA VAL A 170 53.20 -11.16 -29.20
C VAL A 170 53.05 -12.31 -28.22
N ALA A 171 52.69 -11.98 -26.97
CA ALA A 171 52.23 -12.95 -25.99
C ALA A 171 50.72 -12.82 -25.79
N THR A 172 50.00 -13.94 -25.76
CA THR A 172 48.54 -14.00 -25.61
C THR A 172 48.18 -14.64 -24.28
N LEU A 173 47.45 -13.91 -23.45
CA LEU A 173 46.88 -14.40 -22.19
C LEU A 173 45.39 -14.62 -22.37
N GLY A 174 44.94 -15.86 -22.20
CA GLY A 174 43.53 -16.25 -22.27
C GLY A 174 42.89 -16.31 -20.88
N PHE A 175 41.82 -15.56 -20.70
CA PHE A 175 41.04 -15.48 -19.47
C PHE A 175 39.63 -16.06 -19.68
N LYS A 176 39.13 -16.75 -18.66
CA LYS A 176 37.75 -17.25 -18.60
C LYS A 176 37.04 -16.70 -17.37
N THR A 177 35.93 -16.01 -17.60
CA THR A 177 35.10 -15.43 -16.55
C THR A 177 33.69 -16.00 -16.63
N PRO A 178 33.19 -16.66 -15.58
CA PRO A 178 31.78 -16.99 -15.47
C PRO A 178 30.99 -15.69 -15.27
N ILE A 179 30.09 -15.36 -16.18
CA ILE A 179 29.21 -14.20 -16.09
C ILE A 179 27.75 -14.64 -16.09
N TYR A 180 26.88 -13.73 -15.68
CA TYR A 180 25.44 -13.90 -15.70
C TYR A 180 24.82 -12.78 -16.53
N ILE A 181 23.96 -13.14 -17.46
CA ILE A 181 23.19 -12.18 -18.26
C ILE A 181 21.73 -12.33 -17.86
N SER A 182 21.14 -11.25 -17.38
CA SER A 182 19.72 -11.18 -17.02
C SER A 182 19.01 -10.07 -17.79
N PRO A 183 17.72 -10.24 -18.11
CA PRO A 183 16.88 -9.10 -18.49
C PRO A 183 16.81 -8.09 -17.33
N PRO A 184 16.51 -6.80 -17.61
CA PRO A 184 16.35 -5.79 -16.57
C PRO A 184 15.41 -6.27 -15.46
N THR A 185 15.85 -6.20 -14.21
CA THR A 185 15.06 -6.66 -13.07
C THR A 185 13.95 -5.65 -12.79
N LYS A 186 12.69 -6.09 -12.84
CA LYS A 186 11.57 -5.29 -12.38
C LYS A 186 11.46 -5.46 -10.87
N VAL A 187 11.93 -4.47 -10.11
CA VAL A 187 11.65 -4.40 -8.67
C VAL A 187 10.16 -4.14 -8.50
N LYS A 188 9.41 -5.20 -8.20
CA LYS A 188 8.01 -5.05 -7.79
C LYS A 188 8.00 -4.86 -6.29
N ARG A 189 7.63 -3.65 -5.83
CA ARG A 189 7.08 -3.51 -4.49
C ARG A 189 5.82 -4.35 -4.47
N LEU A 190 5.74 -5.32 -3.57
CA LEU A 190 4.45 -5.93 -3.23
C LEU A 190 3.65 -4.82 -2.55
N GLY A 191 3.00 -3.97 -3.34
CA GLY A 191 1.65 -3.63 -2.96
C GLY A 191 0.94 -4.97 -2.96
N VAL A 192 0.48 -5.44 -1.80
CA VAL A 192 -0.66 -6.34 -1.83
C VAL A 192 -1.69 -5.57 -2.65
N VAL A 193 -1.93 -6.02 -3.89
CA VAL A 193 -3.01 -5.47 -4.70
C VAL A 193 -4.27 -5.93 -3.97
N THR A 194 -4.71 -5.15 -3.00
CA THR A 194 -6.05 -5.27 -2.40
C THR A 194 -7.04 -4.55 -3.30
N SER A 195 -6.99 -4.81 -4.60
CA SER A 195 -8.12 -4.57 -5.46
C SER A 195 -8.31 -5.84 -6.29
N ILE A 196 -9.09 -6.76 -5.72
CA ILE A 196 -9.77 -7.71 -6.59
C ILE A 196 -10.79 -6.87 -7.35
N VAL A 197 -10.41 -6.38 -8.53
CA VAL A 197 -11.37 -5.87 -9.51
C VAL A 197 -12.13 -7.09 -10.01
N GLN A 198 -13.15 -7.51 -9.26
CA GLN A 198 -14.13 -8.48 -9.73
C GLN A 198 -15.12 -7.70 -10.61
N SER A 199 -14.88 -7.68 -11.92
CA SER A 199 -15.95 -7.35 -12.86
C SER A 199 -16.90 -8.54 -12.89
N ILE A 200 -17.99 -8.46 -12.13
CA ILE A 200 -19.08 -9.43 -12.24
C ILE A 200 -19.84 -9.07 -13.52
N TYR A 201 -19.90 -10.02 -14.45
CA TYR A 201 -20.71 -9.91 -15.66
C TYR A 201 -22.18 -9.77 -15.27
N ASP A 202 -22.83 -8.72 -15.78
CA ASP A 202 -24.28 -8.56 -15.76
C ASP A 202 -24.87 -9.30 -16.98
N GLU A 203 -25.40 -10.50 -16.77
CA GLU A 203 -26.01 -11.34 -17.81
C GLU A 203 -27.22 -10.68 -18.51
N SER A 204 -27.77 -9.59 -17.95
CA SER A 204 -28.90 -8.89 -18.56
C SER A 204 -28.53 -8.05 -19.80
N ARG A 205 -27.23 -7.85 -20.08
CA ARG A 205 -26.75 -6.89 -21.10
C ARG A 205 -26.11 -7.47 -22.36
N GLY A 206 -26.26 -8.77 -22.60
CA GLY A 206 -25.94 -9.39 -23.89
C GLY A 206 -24.50 -9.88 -24.05
N THR A 207 -24.35 -10.83 -24.98
CA THR A 207 -23.12 -11.59 -25.22
C THR A 207 -22.01 -10.72 -25.79
N ILE A 208 -20.87 -10.65 -25.09
CA ILE A 208 -19.64 -10.06 -25.62
C ILE A 208 -18.76 -11.17 -26.20
N GLU A 209 -18.36 -11.02 -27.46
CA GLU A 209 -17.44 -11.95 -28.11
C GLU A 209 -16.03 -11.87 -27.48
N LEU A 210 -15.61 -13.00 -26.94
CA LEU A 210 -14.42 -13.17 -26.09
C LEU A 210 -13.08 -12.83 -26.76
N GLU A 211 -13.04 -12.66 -28.08
CA GLU A 211 -11.79 -12.46 -28.82
C GLU A 211 -11.37 -10.98 -28.98
N GLN A 212 -12.23 -10.00 -28.65
CA GLN A 212 -11.90 -8.57 -28.78
C GLN A 212 -11.97 -7.74 -27.49
N SER A 213 -12.43 -8.30 -26.37
CA SER A 213 -12.54 -7.55 -25.11
C SER A 213 -11.23 -7.53 -24.34
N LYS A 214 -10.26 -6.72 -24.78
CA LYS A 214 -9.24 -6.20 -23.85
C LYS A 214 -9.92 -5.15 -22.96
N PRO A 215 -9.68 -5.15 -21.63
CA PRO A 215 -10.22 -4.11 -20.78
C PRO A 215 -9.60 -2.77 -21.18
N GLU A 216 -10.38 -1.88 -21.79
CA GLU A 216 -10.00 -0.48 -21.89
C GLU A 216 -10.00 0.12 -20.49
N LEU A 217 -8.80 0.43 -19.99
CA LEU A 217 -8.62 1.26 -18.80
C LEU A 217 -9.08 2.68 -19.16
N THR A 218 -10.35 2.96 -18.95
CA THR A 218 -10.90 4.31 -19.06
C THR A 218 -10.35 5.15 -17.90
N ALA A 219 -9.40 6.04 -18.21
CA ALA A 219 -8.70 6.91 -17.25
C ALA A 219 -9.59 7.92 -16.50
N HIS A 220 -10.90 7.91 -16.75
CA HIS A 220 -11.88 8.85 -16.21
C HIS A 220 -13.15 8.19 -15.66
N ALA A 221 -13.19 6.85 -15.51
CA ALA A 221 -14.33 6.20 -14.86
C ALA A 221 -14.29 6.53 -13.35
N ASP A 222 -15.36 7.17 -12.88
CA ASP A 222 -15.60 7.41 -11.46
C ASP A 222 -15.53 6.06 -10.73
N THR A 223 -14.57 5.96 -9.81
CA THR A 223 -14.29 4.72 -9.10
C THR A 223 -15.39 4.53 -8.07
N ALA A 224 -16.37 3.67 -8.34
CA ALA A 224 -17.43 3.43 -7.38
C ALA A 224 -16.90 2.64 -6.18
N VAL A 225 -17.00 3.29 -5.02
CA VAL A 225 -16.79 2.65 -3.71
C VAL A 225 -18.14 2.08 -3.26
N PRO A 226 -18.22 0.81 -2.87
CA PRO A 226 -19.44 0.25 -2.29
C PRO A 226 -19.95 1.10 -1.12
N SER A 227 -21.26 1.23 -1.00
CA SER A 227 -21.88 2.01 0.06
C SER A 227 -22.62 1.08 1.03
N ALA A 228 -22.58 1.41 2.32
CA ALA A 228 -23.30 0.65 3.33
C ALA A 228 -24.75 1.12 3.41
N ASP A 229 -25.69 0.18 3.40
CA ASP A 229 -27.08 0.39 3.80
C ASP A 229 -27.23 -0.06 5.25
N ILE A 230 -26.94 0.88 6.16
CA ILE A 230 -26.95 0.65 7.61
C ILE A 230 -28.27 1.14 8.16
N ARG A 231 -29.02 0.22 8.76
CA ARG A 231 -30.27 0.49 9.47
C ARG A 231 -30.21 -0.22 10.82
N THR A 232 -29.78 0.53 11.84
CA THR A 232 -29.77 0.07 13.23
C THR A 232 -30.93 0.72 13.95
N THR A 233 -32.04 0.00 14.08
CA THR A 233 -33.25 0.43 14.79
C THR A 233 -33.00 0.52 16.29
N VAL A 234 -33.65 1.49 16.95
CA VAL A 234 -33.57 1.64 18.41
C VAL A 234 -34.92 1.41 19.07
N GLY A 235 -34.88 0.85 20.27
CA GLY A 235 -36.04 0.64 21.13
C GLY A 235 -35.62 0.59 22.60
N ILE A 236 -36.53 0.28 23.52
CA ILE A 236 -36.28 0.24 24.96
C ILE A 236 -36.55 -1.18 25.48
N THR A 237 -35.51 -1.80 26.02
CA THR A 237 -35.59 -3.12 26.65
C THR A 237 -36.60 -3.15 27.81
N PRO A 238 -37.05 -4.34 28.26
CA PRO A 238 -37.88 -4.45 29.47
C PRO A 238 -37.24 -3.85 30.73
N THR A 239 -35.90 -3.73 30.77
CA THR A 239 -35.13 -3.15 31.87
C THR A 239 -34.94 -1.63 31.75
N GLY A 240 -35.46 -0.99 30.69
CA GLY A 240 -35.39 0.46 30.48
C GLY A 240 -34.13 0.96 29.76
N GLU A 241 -33.23 0.06 29.37
CA GLU A 241 -32.03 0.41 28.59
C GLU A 241 -32.35 0.50 27.09
N ILE A 242 -31.63 1.37 26.38
CA ILE A 242 -31.74 1.50 24.91
C ILE A 242 -31.23 0.22 24.25
N SER A 243 -32.14 -0.49 23.58
CA SER A 243 -31.86 -1.63 22.71
C SER A 243 -31.51 -1.17 21.29
N ARG A 244 -30.58 -1.86 20.65
CA ARG A 244 -30.18 -1.62 19.25
C ARG A 244 -30.34 -2.91 18.47
N THR A 245 -31.13 -2.88 17.40
CA THR A 245 -31.35 -4.05 16.54
C THR A 245 -30.88 -3.74 15.12
N ASN A 246 -29.87 -4.48 14.66
CA ASN A 246 -29.30 -4.34 13.32
C ASN A 246 -30.21 -4.97 12.26
N ARG A 247 -30.62 -4.19 11.25
CA ARG A 247 -31.39 -4.63 10.07
C ARG A 247 -30.70 -4.20 8.77
N ASN A 248 -29.37 -4.33 8.73
CA ASN A 248 -28.58 -3.89 7.58
C ASN A 248 -28.84 -4.74 6.34
N ALA A 249 -28.96 -4.11 5.18
CA ALA A 249 -29.09 -4.81 3.89
C ALA A 249 -27.73 -5.24 3.29
N GLY A 250 -26.62 -4.96 3.99
CA GLY A 250 -25.26 -5.28 3.56
C GLY A 250 -24.61 -4.18 2.70
N ALA A 251 -23.58 -4.54 1.94
CA ALA A 251 -22.91 -3.62 1.01
C ALA A 251 -23.70 -3.53 -0.29
N ILE A 252 -24.06 -2.31 -0.69
CA ILE A 252 -24.69 -2.03 -1.98
C ILE A 252 -23.62 -1.49 -2.94
N LYS A 253 -23.55 -2.09 -4.13
CA LYS A 253 -22.65 -1.65 -5.20
C LYS A 253 -23.44 -0.80 -6.17
N ASP A 254 -23.01 0.45 -6.38
CA ASP A 254 -23.61 1.29 -7.41
C ASP A 254 -23.19 0.82 -8.80
N ASN A 255 -24.08 0.91 -9.78
CA ASN A 255 -24.04 0.16 -11.05
C ASN A 255 -22.89 0.59 -11.98
N THR A 256 -21.67 0.16 -11.67
CA THR A 256 -20.43 0.53 -12.38
C THR A 256 -19.47 -0.65 -12.48
N THR A 257 -18.70 -0.64 -13.57
CA THR A 257 -17.92 -1.78 -14.08
C THR A 257 -16.62 -2.05 -13.28
N ASN A 258 -16.22 -1.16 -12.37
CA ASN A 258 -15.00 -1.29 -11.57
C ASN A 258 -15.27 -0.92 -10.11
N VAL A 259 -15.05 -1.87 -9.20
CA VAL A 259 -15.20 -1.68 -7.74
C VAL A 259 -13.83 -1.80 -7.08
N ILE A 260 -13.40 -0.76 -6.37
CA ILE A 260 -12.21 -0.87 -5.50
C ILE A 260 -12.66 -1.37 -4.12
N LEU A 261 -12.31 -2.62 -3.81
CA LEU A 261 -12.48 -3.21 -2.48
C LEU A 261 -11.18 -3.10 -1.69
N ASN A 262 -10.98 -1.97 -1.00
CA ASN A 262 -9.74 -1.73 -0.24
C ASN A 262 -9.71 -2.34 1.17
N THR A 263 -10.67 -3.18 1.59
CA THR A 263 -10.52 -3.87 2.87
C THR A 263 -9.75 -5.18 2.69
N PHE A 264 -8.59 -5.26 3.32
CA PHE A 264 -7.78 -6.47 3.39
C PHE A 264 -8.59 -7.59 4.09
N LYS A 265 -8.65 -8.81 3.53
CA LYS A 265 -9.20 -10.03 4.18
C LYS A 265 -10.66 -9.99 4.67
N ASP A 266 -11.53 -9.23 4.00
CA ASP A 266 -12.98 -9.21 4.26
C ASP A 266 -13.37 -8.79 5.69
N TYR A 267 -12.70 -7.80 6.26
CA TYR A 267 -13.08 -7.25 7.56
C TYR A 267 -14.27 -6.29 7.44
N GLY A 268 -15.28 -6.50 8.28
CA GLY A 268 -16.28 -5.47 8.60
C GLY A 268 -15.76 -4.54 9.68
N LEU A 269 -16.50 -3.47 9.93
CA LEU A 269 -16.17 -2.47 10.95
C LEU A 269 -17.42 -2.13 11.76
N LEU A 270 -17.36 -2.25 13.08
CA LEU A 270 -18.37 -1.71 13.98
C LEU A 270 -17.92 -0.32 14.43
N VAL A 271 -18.75 0.69 14.22
CA VAL A 271 -18.53 2.07 14.65
C VAL A 271 -19.58 2.44 15.69
N LEU A 272 -19.15 2.82 16.89
CA LEU A 272 -20.01 3.30 17.99
C LEU A 272 -19.33 4.50 18.67
N GLY A 273 -19.98 5.67 18.63
CA GLY A 273 -19.38 6.92 19.09
C GLY A 273 -18.02 7.17 18.45
N ASN A 274 -17.02 7.40 19.29
CA ASN A 274 -15.63 7.65 18.88
C ASN A 274 -14.77 6.38 18.86
N SER A 275 -15.39 5.21 18.76
CA SER A 275 -14.73 3.91 18.82
C SER A 275 -15.05 3.07 17.59
N ALA A 276 -14.03 2.43 17.02
CA ALA A 276 -14.21 1.48 15.92
C ALA A 276 -13.50 0.14 16.19
N LYS A 277 -14.19 -0.96 15.88
CA LYS A 277 -13.71 -2.34 16.10
C LYS A 277 -13.86 -3.16 14.83
N LEU A 278 -12.84 -3.96 14.51
CA LEU A 278 -12.89 -4.86 13.36
C LEU A 278 -13.83 -6.04 13.62
N ILE A 279 -14.59 -6.42 12.60
CA ILE A 279 -15.48 -7.58 12.60
C ILE A 279 -14.92 -8.64 11.67
N LYS A 280 -14.75 -9.87 12.18
CA LYS A 280 -14.33 -11.02 11.37
C LYS A 280 -15.24 -12.20 11.61
N ARG A 281 -15.89 -12.70 10.56
CA ARG A 281 -16.80 -13.87 10.63
C ARG A 281 -17.85 -13.75 11.76
N GLY A 282 -18.40 -12.54 11.94
CA GLY A 282 -19.40 -12.23 12.98
C GLY A 282 -18.84 -11.97 14.38
N VAL A 283 -17.52 -12.08 14.60
CA VAL A 283 -16.88 -11.75 15.88
C VAL A 283 -16.39 -10.32 15.86
N VAL A 284 -16.97 -9.47 16.71
CA VAL A 284 -16.58 -8.06 16.91
C VAL A 284 -15.35 -7.98 17.81
N GLY A 285 -14.33 -7.20 17.41
CA GLY A 285 -13.13 -6.95 18.20
C GLY A 285 -12.21 -8.16 18.39
N GLY A 286 -12.38 -9.21 17.58
CA GLY A 286 -11.53 -10.42 17.63
C GLY A 286 -10.17 -10.25 16.95
N VAL A 287 -9.87 -9.08 16.38
CA VAL A 287 -8.64 -8.78 15.65
C VAL A 287 -8.06 -7.45 16.13
N GLN A 288 -6.77 -7.46 16.44
CA GLN A 288 -6.01 -6.26 16.81
C GLN A 288 -5.78 -5.36 15.59
N TRP A 289 -5.88 -4.05 15.79
CA TRP A 289 -5.64 -3.06 14.74
C TRP A 289 -4.20 -3.09 14.24
N ASP A 290 -3.21 -3.33 15.12
CA ASP A 290 -1.81 -3.50 14.73
C ASP A 290 -1.61 -4.58 13.67
N ALA A 291 -2.31 -5.70 13.79
CA ALA A 291 -2.23 -6.80 12.82
C ALA A 291 -2.90 -6.44 11.49
N TYR A 292 -3.93 -5.57 11.52
CA TYR A 292 -4.59 -5.07 10.33
C TYR A 292 -3.74 -4.02 9.60
N VAL A 293 -3.22 -3.02 10.30
CA VAL A 293 -2.44 -1.92 9.68
C VAL A 293 -1.09 -2.41 9.15
N LYS A 294 -0.43 -3.37 9.81
CA LYS A 294 0.82 -3.99 9.33
C LYS A 294 0.68 -4.75 8.01
N ALA A 295 -0.55 -5.05 7.58
CA ALA A 295 -0.80 -5.67 6.28
C ALA A 295 -0.70 -4.67 5.12
N PHE A 296 -0.77 -3.37 5.41
CA PHE A 296 -0.65 -2.30 4.41
C PHE A 296 0.81 -1.90 4.22
N PRO A 297 1.23 -1.56 2.99
CA PRO A 297 2.58 -1.09 2.70
C PRO A 297 2.83 0.36 3.16
N GLU A 298 1.77 1.12 3.46
CA GLU A 298 1.81 2.45 4.06
C GLU A 298 2.05 2.41 5.57
N ILE A 299 2.57 3.51 6.13
CA ILE A 299 2.82 3.64 7.57
C ILE A 299 1.55 4.20 8.21
N PHE A 300 1.08 3.54 9.27
CA PHE A 300 0.02 4.07 10.11
C PHE A 300 0.58 5.17 11.01
N GLU A 301 0.00 6.36 10.93
CA GLU A 301 0.37 7.51 11.75
C GLU A 301 -0.83 7.95 12.58
N ALA A 302 -0.71 7.80 13.91
CA ALA A 302 -1.79 8.13 14.83
C ALA A 302 -2.15 9.62 14.76
N GLY A 303 -3.43 9.92 14.55
CA GLY A 303 -3.94 11.29 14.40
C GLY A 303 -3.79 11.88 13.00
N ILE A 304 -3.13 11.19 12.06
CA ILE A 304 -2.96 11.62 10.67
C ILE A 304 -3.74 10.68 9.74
N THR A 305 -3.58 9.37 9.91
CA THR A 305 -4.36 8.39 9.12
C THR A 305 -5.85 8.63 9.33
N GLU A 306 -6.59 8.67 8.22
CA GLU A 306 -8.04 8.90 8.19
C GLU A 306 -8.79 7.58 8.05
N ILE A 307 -9.89 7.42 8.78
CA ILE A 307 -10.94 6.45 8.48
C ILE A 307 -12.03 7.12 7.65
N ARG A 308 -12.47 6.44 6.60
CA ARG A 308 -13.51 6.93 5.69
C ARG A 308 -14.63 5.91 5.59
N LEU A 309 -15.85 6.37 5.82
CA LEU A 309 -17.05 5.56 5.79
C LEU A 309 -17.94 6.01 4.64
N LYS A 310 -18.39 5.06 3.80
CA LYS A 310 -19.29 5.32 2.69
C LYS A 310 -20.66 4.72 2.99
N ARG A 311 -21.69 5.56 2.91
CA ARG A 311 -23.09 5.16 3.10
C ARG A 311 -23.90 5.44 1.85
N LYS A 312 -25.00 4.70 1.69
CA LYS A 312 -25.88 4.79 0.53
C LYS A 312 -26.72 6.06 0.54
N ASP A 313 -27.15 6.48 1.73
CA ASP A 313 -27.99 7.64 1.95
C ASP A 313 -27.22 8.97 1.97
N LEU A 314 -25.89 8.93 1.91
CA LEU A 314 -25.03 10.10 1.85
C LEU A 314 -24.23 10.14 0.55
N THR A 315 -24.16 11.32 -0.07
CA THR A 315 -23.35 11.54 -1.27
C THR A 315 -21.86 11.63 -0.93
N THR A 316 -21.52 12.19 0.23
CA THR A 316 -20.16 12.34 0.75
C THR A 316 -19.75 11.16 1.64
N GLU A 317 -18.45 11.05 1.91
CA GLU A 317 -17.91 10.11 2.90
C GLU A 317 -17.87 10.77 4.27
N ILE A 318 -18.16 10.01 5.32
CA ILE A 318 -17.89 10.43 6.70
C ILE A 318 -16.42 10.16 6.99
N VAL A 319 -15.72 11.15 7.53
CA VAL A 319 -14.27 11.10 7.72
C VAL A 319 -13.93 11.33 9.18
N GLY A 320 -12.91 10.64 9.67
CA GLY A 320 -12.32 10.91 10.98
C GLY A 320 -10.83 10.57 10.99
N THR A 321 -10.06 11.21 11.85
CA THR A 321 -8.66 10.83 12.10
C THR A 321 -8.61 9.76 13.17
N VAL A 322 -7.62 8.85 13.11
CA VAL A 322 -7.62 7.66 13.97
C VAL A 322 -6.34 7.43 14.74
N ALA A 323 -6.46 6.81 15.92
CA ALA A 323 -5.36 6.34 16.73
C ALA A 323 -5.68 4.97 17.33
N ILE A 324 -4.72 4.06 17.38
CA ILE A 324 -4.90 2.75 18.04
C ILE A 324 -4.92 2.96 19.56
N ASN A 325 -5.93 2.41 20.24
CA ASN A 325 -6.02 2.50 21.68
C ASN A 325 -4.92 1.64 22.35
N THR A 326 -4.03 2.27 23.11
CA THR A 326 -2.90 1.60 23.78
C THR A 326 -3.34 0.69 24.93
N ALA A 327 -4.47 0.97 25.57
CA ALA A 327 -5.04 0.13 26.63
C ALA A 327 -5.85 -1.04 26.06
N ASN A 328 -6.35 -0.92 24.83
CA ASN A 328 -7.12 -1.95 24.15
C ASN A 328 -6.82 -1.98 22.64
N PRO A 329 -5.81 -2.76 22.18
CA PRO A 329 -5.41 -2.80 20.77
C PRO A 329 -6.46 -3.33 19.78
N ASN A 330 -7.58 -3.86 20.27
CA ASN A 330 -8.73 -4.27 19.43
C ASN A 330 -9.65 -3.09 19.07
N GLU A 331 -9.33 -1.89 19.56
CA GLU A 331 -10.15 -0.70 19.46
C GLU A 331 -9.38 0.47 18.85
N LEU A 332 -10.01 1.14 17.90
CA LEU A 332 -9.51 2.34 17.26
C LEU A 332 -10.27 3.52 17.82
N ILE A 333 -9.54 4.52 18.30
CA ILE A 333 -10.10 5.80 18.71
C ILE A 333 -10.25 6.63 17.44
N VAL A 334 -11.45 7.13 17.20
CA VAL A 334 -11.79 7.95 16.04
C VAL A 334 -12.15 9.35 16.49
N ASN A 335 -11.50 10.34 15.89
CA ASN A 335 -11.84 11.75 16.01
C ASN A 335 -12.53 12.20 14.72
N TRP A 336 -13.87 12.24 14.75
CA TRP A 336 -14.70 12.56 13.60
C TRP A 336 -14.53 14.00 13.16
N ASP A 337 -14.50 14.22 11.84
CA ASP A 337 -14.67 15.53 11.24
C ASP A 337 -16.16 15.90 11.25
N ALA A 338 -16.52 16.87 12.09
CA ALA A 338 -17.90 17.29 12.30
C ALA A 338 -18.57 17.81 11.02
N ASP A 339 -17.80 18.35 10.06
CA ASP A 339 -18.34 18.85 8.79
C ASP A 339 -18.77 17.72 7.84
N THR A 340 -18.33 16.49 8.11
CA THR A 340 -18.70 15.30 7.33
C THR A 340 -19.89 14.54 7.91
N LEU A 341 -20.31 14.87 9.14
CA LEU A 341 -21.46 14.26 9.79
C LEU A 341 -22.77 14.95 9.36
N PRO A 342 -23.91 14.23 9.31
CA PRO A 342 -25.21 14.86 9.10
C PRO A 342 -25.50 15.91 10.16
N SER A 343 -26.02 17.07 9.76
CA SER A 343 -26.44 18.13 10.69
C SER A 343 -27.78 17.80 11.35
N ASP A 344 -27.91 18.09 12.64
CA ASP A 344 -29.19 17.92 13.34
C ASP A 344 -30.27 18.89 12.86
N THR A 345 -31.49 18.37 12.75
CA THR A 345 -32.68 19.12 12.38
C THR A 345 -33.12 20.02 13.53
N VAL A 346 -33.44 21.27 13.23
CA VAL A 346 -34.02 22.21 14.20
C VAL A 346 -35.50 21.91 14.37
N PHE A 347 -35.91 21.66 15.61
CA PHE A 347 -37.32 21.58 16.01
C PHE A 347 -37.67 22.83 16.81
N THR A 348 -38.74 23.52 16.40
CA THR A 348 -39.27 24.69 17.09
C THR A 348 -40.18 24.23 18.23
N GLY A 349 -39.89 24.68 19.45
CA GLY A 349 -40.65 24.33 20.64
C GLY A 349 -41.04 25.54 21.48
N PRO A 350 -41.78 25.33 22.58
CA PRO A 350 -42.26 26.40 23.46
C PRO A 350 -41.13 27.21 24.11
N SER A 351 -39.97 26.60 24.34
CA SER A 351 -38.80 27.26 24.96
C SER A 351 -37.82 27.82 23.92
N GLY A 352 -38.14 27.70 22.62
CA GLY A 352 -37.33 28.15 21.50
C GLY A 352 -36.90 27.04 20.54
N ASP A 353 -36.04 27.41 19.59
CA ASP A 353 -35.46 26.49 18.61
C ASP A 353 -34.32 25.69 19.24
N SER A 354 -34.34 24.37 19.04
CA SER A 354 -33.26 23.47 19.43
C SER A 354 -33.20 22.30 18.46
N ASN A 355 -32.05 21.65 18.36
CA ASN A 355 -31.83 20.52 17.46
C ASN A 355 -31.39 19.24 18.21
N LYS A 356 -31.31 19.30 19.54
CA LYS A 356 -30.86 18.21 20.40
C LYS A 356 -31.98 17.73 21.32
N ILE A 357 -31.90 16.46 21.70
CA ILE A 357 -32.75 15.86 22.73
C ILE A 357 -31.94 15.53 23.97
N HIS A 358 -32.62 15.46 25.11
CA HIS A 358 -31.99 15.16 26.39
C HIS A 358 -32.13 13.68 26.72
N TYR A 359 -33.34 13.13 26.53
CA TYR A 359 -33.64 11.75 26.91
C TYR A 359 -34.32 11.00 25.78
N ILE A 360 -34.10 9.69 25.78
CA ILE A 360 -34.84 8.72 24.97
C ILE A 360 -35.47 7.77 25.97
N ILE A 361 -36.80 7.70 25.99
CA ILE A 361 -37.53 6.94 27.00
C ILE A 361 -38.71 6.20 26.39
N ASP A 362 -39.08 5.12 27.06
CA ASP A 362 -40.39 4.51 26.90
C ASP A 362 -41.33 5.16 27.94
N PRO A 363 -42.38 5.88 27.52
CA PRO A 363 -43.24 6.62 28.41
C PRO A 363 -44.02 5.74 29.41
N GLN A 364 -44.13 4.43 29.16
CA GLN A 364 -44.79 3.47 30.06
C GLN A 364 -43.84 2.87 31.09
N LYS A 365 -42.52 2.96 30.87
CA LYS A 365 -41.50 2.39 31.76
C LYS A 365 -40.78 3.43 32.60
N THR A 366 -40.70 4.67 32.10
CA THR A 366 -39.95 5.75 32.74
C THR A 366 -40.85 6.94 33.02
N SER A 367 -40.96 7.27 34.31
CA SER A 367 -41.63 8.49 34.75
C SER A 367 -40.78 9.73 34.44
N PRO A 368 -41.32 10.75 33.73
CA PRO A 368 -40.61 12.01 33.53
C PRO A 368 -40.65 12.94 34.75
N ALA A 369 -41.34 12.58 35.84
CA ALA A 369 -41.63 13.50 36.96
C ALA A 369 -40.38 14.18 37.54
N THR A 370 -39.27 13.45 37.68
CA THR A 370 -37.99 13.98 38.18
C THR A 370 -37.11 14.59 37.08
N LEU A 371 -37.52 14.47 35.81
CA LEU A 371 -36.77 14.91 34.64
C LEU A 371 -37.35 16.20 34.02
N LYS A 372 -38.53 16.66 34.48
CA LYS A 372 -39.21 17.89 34.03
C LYS A 372 -38.37 19.14 34.31
N THR A 373 -37.58 19.54 33.32
CA THR A 373 -36.88 20.84 33.28
C THR A 373 -37.34 21.59 32.04
N ALA A 374 -37.62 22.88 32.16
CA ALA A 374 -38.09 23.68 31.02
C ALA A 374 -37.07 23.61 29.86
N GLY A 375 -37.56 23.36 28.65
CA GLY A 375 -36.75 23.17 27.44
C GLY A 375 -36.15 21.77 27.27
N TYR A 376 -36.34 20.85 28.23
CA TYR A 376 -35.90 19.47 28.05
C TYR A 376 -36.80 18.74 27.07
N ARG A 377 -36.16 18.00 26.17
CA ARG A 377 -36.78 17.25 25.08
C ARG A 377 -36.58 15.76 25.25
N PHE A 378 -37.65 15.02 25.01
CA PHE A 378 -37.74 13.59 25.20
C PHE A 378 -38.18 12.97 23.89
N LEU A 379 -37.37 12.07 23.35
CA LEU A 379 -37.79 11.18 22.28
C LEU A 379 -38.50 9.98 22.89
N LEU A 380 -39.74 9.75 22.47
CA LEU A 380 -40.56 8.64 22.93
C LEU A 380 -40.34 7.44 22.01
N LEU A 381 -39.98 6.29 22.56
CA LEU A 381 -39.87 5.04 21.81
C LEU A 381 -40.83 3.98 22.34
N ASP A 382 -41.17 3.03 21.47
CA ASP A 382 -42.00 1.84 21.69
C ASP A 382 -43.49 2.08 22.01
N ASN A 383 -43.83 3.07 22.83
CA ASN A 383 -45.19 3.31 23.32
C ASN A 383 -45.63 4.78 23.22
N SER A 384 -46.95 5.00 23.17
CA SER A 384 -47.59 6.32 23.25
C SER A 384 -47.89 6.73 24.69
N ILE A 385 -48.13 8.03 24.87
CA ILE A 385 -48.66 8.63 26.10
C ILE A 385 -50.15 8.87 25.87
N GLY A 386 -51.00 8.21 26.65
CA GLY A 386 -52.45 8.45 26.66
C GLY A 386 -53.17 8.12 25.34
N ASP A 387 -54.48 8.36 25.32
CA ASP A 387 -55.36 8.28 24.16
C ASP A 387 -56.54 9.25 24.37
N THR A 388 -57.08 9.80 23.28
CA THR A 388 -58.27 10.67 23.27
C THR A 388 -59.53 10.03 23.86
N ILE A 389 -59.62 8.70 23.88
CA ILE A 389 -60.76 7.98 24.45
C ILE A 389 -60.63 7.74 25.96
N ASN A 390 -59.47 8.03 26.55
CA ASN A 390 -59.26 7.83 27.97
C ASN A 390 -60.14 8.78 28.78
N THR A 391 -60.74 8.26 29.85
CA THR A 391 -61.50 9.08 30.81
C THR A 391 -60.56 9.92 31.70
N ASP A 392 -59.32 9.47 31.87
CA ASP A 392 -58.24 10.14 32.59
C ASP A 392 -56.89 9.76 31.96
N GLY A 393 -56.02 10.74 31.75
CA GLY A 393 -54.70 10.57 31.12
C GLY A 393 -53.64 10.01 32.07
N ALA A 394 -52.42 9.87 31.55
CA ALA A 394 -51.29 9.36 32.34
C ALA A 394 -50.82 10.41 33.36
N ASP A 395 -50.94 10.09 34.65
CA ASP A 395 -50.65 11.00 35.76
C ASP A 395 -49.27 11.66 35.70
N ASP A 396 -48.23 10.88 35.43
CA ASP A 396 -46.85 11.40 35.39
C ASP A 396 -46.62 12.39 34.22
N TRP A 397 -47.46 12.29 33.19
CA TRP A 397 -47.44 13.11 31.99
C TRP A 397 -48.45 14.26 32.01
N LYS A 398 -49.17 14.48 33.13
CA LYS A 398 -50.06 15.64 33.27
C LYS A 398 -49.30 16.96 33.26
N ASN A 399 -49.98 17.97 32.74
CA ASN A 399 -49.58 19.38 32.81
C ASN A 399 -49.81 19.94 34.22
N ASN A 400 -49.26 21.11 34.53
CA ASN A 400 -49.41 21.73 35.86
C ASN A 400 -50.85 22.13 36.19
N ASP A 401 -51.70 22.33 35.17
CA ASP A 401 -53.14 22.59 35.32
C ASP A 401 -53.99 21.31 35.42
N ASN A 402 -53.34 20.14 35.54
CA ASN A 402 -53.92 18.80 35.53
C ASN A 402 -54.59 18.38 34.21
N THR A 403 -54.39 19.12 33.12
CA THR A 403 -54.82 18.66 31.79
C THR A 403 -53.95 17.50 31.30
N ASP A 404 -54.58 16.59 30.58
CA ASP A 404 -53.92 15.41 30.03
C ASP A 404 -53.10 15.75 28.80
N PHE A 405 -51.92 15.14 28.70
CA PHE A 405 -51.06 15.21 27.53
C PHE A 405 -51.13 13.89 26.76
N ILE A 406 -51.21 13.98 25.44
CA ILE A 406 -51.24 12.84 24.54
C ILE A 406 -50.12 13.02 23.51
N ALA A 407 -49.33 11.97 23.29
CA ALA A 407 -48.31 11.91 22.25
C ALA A 407 -48.13 10.48 21.76
N SER A 408 -47.75 10.34 20.49
CA SER A 408 -47.55 9.03 19.86
C SER A 408 -46.14 8.50 20.11
N ALA A 409 -45.94 7.21 19.86
CA ALA A 409 -44.60 6.65 19.78
C ALA A 409 -43.81 7.34 18.64
N ASN A 410 -42.50 7.51 18.84
CA ASN A 410 -41.55 8.21 17.97
C ASN A 410 -41.65 9.75 17.97
N ASP A 411 -42.60 10.34 18.70
CA ASP A 411 -42.67 11.80 18.84
C ASP A 411 -41.50 12.34 19.69
N ILE A 412 -41.12 13.59 19.42
CA ILE A 412 -40.27 14.36 20.34
C ILE A 412 -41.16 15.35 21.06
N VAL A 413 -41.13 15.30 22.39
CA VAL A 413 -41.93 16.15 23.27
C VAL A 413 -41.04 17.04 24.12
N GLU A 414 -41.48 18.26 24.37
CA GLU A 414 -40.78 19.27 25.16
C GLU A 414 -41.64 19.70 26.36
N TRP A 415 -40.99 19.87 27.52
CA TRP A 415 -41.62 20.50 28.67
C TRP A 415 -41.41 22.01 28.63
N SER A 416 -42.48 22.80 28.58
CA SER A 416 -42.42 24.27 28.54
C SER A 416 -42.10 24.93 29.89
N GLY A 417 -42.09 24.14 30.98
CA GLY A 417 -42.13 24.64 32.36
C GLY A 417 -43.51 24.55 33.00
N THR A 418 -44.57 24.52 32.19
CA THR A 418 -45.97 24.41 32.66
C THR A 418 -46.77 23.30 31.98
N ALA A 419 -46.45 22.98 30.72
CA ALA A 419 -47.16 21.99 29.93
C ALA A 419 -46.22 21.25 28.96
N TRP A 420 -46.59 20.02 28.62
CA TRP A 420 -45.95 19.24 27.57
C TRP A 420 -46.46 19.66 26.20
N GLN A 421 -45.57 19.66 25.22
CA GLN A 421 -45.91 19.91 23.82
C GLN A 421 -45.15 18.96 22.91
N VAL A 422 -45.82 18.46 21.88
CA VAL A 422 -45.17 17.72 20.78
C VAL A 422 -44.46 18.73 19.90
N VAL A 423 -43.13 18.62 19.79
CA VAL A 423 -42.28 19.48 18.95
C VAL A 423 -41.84 18.78 17.66
N PHE A 424 -41.99 17.47 17.61
CA PHE A 424 -41.87 16.63 16.42
C PHE A 424 -42.96 15.58 16.46
N ASP A 425 -43.86 15.60 15.49
CA ASP A 425 -44.93 14.62 15.32
C ASP A 425 -44.52 13.61 14.24
N ALA A 426 -44.20 12.39 14.68
CA ALA A 426 -43.73 11.33 13.81
C ALA A 426 -44.80 10.84 12.82
N SER A 427 -46.08 11.03 13.13
CA SER A 427 -47.18 10.56 12.29
C SER A 427 -47.40 11.43 11.03
N THR A 428 -46.96 12.69 11.09
CA THR A 428 -47.12 13.66 10.01
C THR A 428 -45.80 14.03 9.31
N TYR A 429 -44.65 13.76 9.95
CA TYR A 429 -43.34 14.10 9.39
C TYR A 429 -42.87 13.10 8.33
N THR A 430 -42.79 13.57 7.07
CA THR A 430 -42.43 12.73 5.90
C THR A 430 -40.96 12.80 5.50
N ASP A 431 -40.25 13.84 5.94
CA ASP A 431 -38.84 14.06 5.56
C ASP A 431 -37.89 13.29 6.48
N THR A 432 -36.58 13.37 6.22
CA THR A 432 -35.55 12.87 7.13
C THR A 432 -35.23 13.91 8.19
N ALA A 433 -35.27 13.52 9.46
CA ALA A 433 -34.81 14.36 10.57
C ALA A 433 -33.60 13.74 11.26
N TYR A 434 -32.73 14.57 11.82
CA TYR A 434 -31.58 14.15 12.61
C TYR A 434 -31.62 14.79 14.00
N THR A 435 -31.28 14.03 15.03
CA THR A 435 -31.13 14.60 16.38
C THR A 435 -30.10 13.85 17.21
N THR A 436 -29.32 14.58 18.00
CA THR A 436 -28.34 14.01 18.91
C THR A 436 -28.84 14.01 20.35
N ASN A 437 -28.65 12.89 21.03
CA ASN A 437 -28.92 12.77 22.45
C ASN A 437 -27.74 13.31 23.27
N LEU A 438 -27.98 14.36 24.08
CA LEU A 438 -26.97 15.03 24.89
C LEU A 438 -26.37 14.15 26.00
N ASN A 439 -27.10 13.15 26.49
CA ASN A 439 -26.60 12.24 27.52
C ASN A 439 -25.64 11.18 26.97
N THR A 440 -25.81 10.78 25.71
CA THR A 440 -25.01 9.68 25.11
C THR A 440 -24.03 10.16 24.03
N GLY A 441 -24.25 11.35 23.46
CA GLY A 441 -23.52 11.84 22.29
C GLY A 441 -23.91 11.16 20.98
N VAL A 442 -24.86 10.22 21.00
CA VAL A 442 -25.29 9.43 19.84
C VAL A 442 -26.31 10.22 19.01
N GLN A 443 -26.10 10.25 17.71
CA GLN A 443 -27.02 10.86 16.74
C GLN A 443 -27.96 9.82 16.15
N TYR A 444 -29.23 10.19 16.02
CA TYR A 444 -30.32 9.40 15.47
C TYR A 444 -30.88 10.07 14.21
N LYS A 445 -31.39 9.25 13.30
CA LYS A 445 -32.03 9.64 12.05
C LYS A 445 -33.45 9.09 12.04
N TRP A 446 -34.43 9.95 11.75
CA TRP A 446 -35.79 9.56 11.41
C TRP A 446 -35.84 9.20 9.94
N ASP A 447 -36.20 7.96 9.63
CA ASP A 447 -36.29 7.48 8.26
C ASP A 447 -37.32 6.36 8.14
N SER A 448 -38.22 6.48 7.16
CA SER A 448 -39.22 5.46 6.84
C SER A 448 -40.11 5.04 8.02
N GLY A 449 -40.44 5.98 8.92
CA GLY A 449 -41.36 5.74 10.04
C GLY A 449 -40.71 5.20 11.32
N GLU A 450 -39.38 5.18 11.40
CA GLU A 450 -38.64 4.73 12.58
C GLU A 450 -37.40 5.58 12.85
N TRP A 451 -36.98 5.63 14.12
CA TRP A 451 -35.68 6.17 14.51
C TRP A 451 -34.61 5.09 14.37
N ILE A 452 -33.55 5.41 13.63
CA ILE A 452 -32.36 4.57 13.46
C ILE A 452 -31.11 5.35 13.90
N LEU A 453 -30.01 4.65 14.18
CA LEU A 453 -28.72 5.31 14.36
C LEU A 453 -28.37 6.11 13.11
N SER A 454 -27.86 7.33 13.30
CA SER A 454 -27.54 8.22 12.19
C SER A 454 -26.47 7.59 11.33
N PHE A 455 -25.21 7.53 11.77
CA PHE A 455 -24.11 6.91 11.03
C PHE A 455 -23.44 5.75 11.78
N GLU A 456 -23.72 5.59 13.06
CA GLU A 456 -23.19 4.47 13.84
C GLU A 456 -23.76 3.13 13.38
N GLY A 457 -22.95 2.08 13.48
CA GLY A 457 -23.37 0.72 13.15
C GLY A 457 -22.27 -0.11 12.52
N GLU A 458 -22.70 -1.22 11.92
CA GLU A 458 -21.82 -2.17 11.26
C GLU A 458 -21.67 -1.85 9.77
N TYR A 459 -20.46 -1.48 9.38
CA TYR A 459 -20.02 -1.27 8.01
C TYR A 459 -19.48 -2.58 7.43
N PRO A 460 -20.11 -3.12 6.37
CA PRO A 460 -19.61 -4.29 5.67
C PRO A 460 -18.23 -4.08 5.03
N ASN A 461 -17.59 -5.17 4.62
CA ASN A 461 -16.38 -5.07 3.78
C ASN A 461 -16.66 -4.17 2.55
N GLY A 462 -15.76 -3.22 2.32
CA GLY A 462 -15.71 -2.43 1.09
C GLY A 462 -16.41 -1.09 1.22
N THR A 463 -17.20 -0.90 2.29
CA THR A 463 -17.93 0.34 2.56
C THR A 463 -17.20 1.27 3.54
N TRP A 464 -15.99 0.90 3.94
CA TRP A 464 -15.09 1.69 4.78
C TRP A 464 -13.64 1.47 4.33
N ARG A 465 -12.75 2.44 4.59
CA ARG A 465 -11.31 2.31 4.33
C ARG A 465 -10.47 3.17 5.25
N LEU A 466 -9.19 2.81 5.40
CA LEU A 466 -8.16 3.72 5.89
C LEU A 466 -7.53 4.46 4.71
N LYS A 467 -7.24 5.73 4.90
CA LYS A 467 -6.42 6.55 4.02
C LYS A 467 -5.23 7.04 4.84
N PHE A 468 -4.05 6.54 4.47
CA PHE A 468 -2.79 6.83 5.14
C PHE A 468 -2.23 8.18 4.73
#